data_AF-A0AA39UUA8-F1
#
_entry.id   AF-A0AA39UUA8-F1
#
_cell.length_a   1.000
_cell.length_b   1.000
_cell.length_c   1.000
_cell.angle_alpha   90.00
_cell.angle_beta   90.00
_cell.angle_gamma   90.00
#
_symmetry.space_group_name_H-M   'P 1'
#
loop_
_entity.id
_entity.type
_entity.pdbx_description
1 polymer ?
#
loop_
_entity_poly.entity_id
_entity_poly.type
_entity_poly.pdbx_seq_one_letter_code
_entity_poly.pdbx_strand_id
1 'polypeptide(L)' 'MRYEFLLPYSPDYNLIELGFSAIKAHVRCHGNIVRAAMSEDDDTDVYILLNEAVWSIDVDDAQGWYSQCSYSVN' A
#
# COMPACT_ATOMS: atom_id res chain seq x y z
N MET A 1 4.31 -16.02 17.75
CA MET A 1 4.29 -14.69 17.11
C MET A 1 5.57 -13.98 17.54
N ARG A 2 6.45 -13.63 16.60
CA ARG A 2 7.73 -12.94 16.88
C ARG A 2 7.54 -11.46 16.58
N TYR A 3 7.92 -10.59 17.50
CA TYR A 3 7.87 -9.14 17.30
C TYR A 3 9.26 -8.66 16.90
N GLU A 4 9.32 -7.83 15.87
CA GLU A 4 10.55 -7.13 15.46
C GLU A 4 10.50 -5.69 15.98
N PHE A 5 11.57 -5.26 16.65
CA PHE A 5 11.66 -3.88 17.09
C PHE A 5 12.09 -3.00 15.91
N LEU A 6 11.26 -2.00 15.59
CA LEU A 6 11.55 -0.99 14.59
C LEU A 6 12.00 0.30 15.29
N LEU A 7 13.17 0.81 14.90
CA LEU A 7 13.66 2.10 15.41
C LEU A 7 12.73 3.25 14.99
N PRO A 8 12.62 4.32 15.80
CA PRO A 8 11.89 5.52 15.39
C PRO A 8 12.41 6.07 14.05
N TYR A 9 11.52 6.65 13.25
CA TYR A 9 11.85 7.27 11.94
C TYR A 9 12.60 6.34 10.98
N SER A 10 12.28 5.05 10.99
CA SER A 10 12.87 4.02 10.13
C SER A 10 11.88 3.50 9.07
N PRO A 11 11.28 4.37 8.23
CA PRO A 11 10.26 3.97 7.27
C PRO A 11 10.80 2.98 6.23
N ASP A 12 12.10 3.06 5.90
CA ASP A 12 12.76 2.17 4.93
C ASP A 12 12.78 0.70 5.38
N TYR A 13 12.62 0.45 6.68
CA TYR A 13 12.58 -0.90 7.26
C TYR A 13 11.15 -1.33 7.60
N ASN A 14 10.13 -0.52 7.30
CA ASN A 14 8.75 -0.80 7.63
C ASN A 14 7.96 -1.24 6.38
N LEU A 15 7.65 -2.53 6.30
CA LEU A 15 6.92 -3.14 5.17
C LEU A 15 5.64 -2.41 4.77
N ILE A 16 4.89 -1.87 5.73
CA ILE A 16 3.63 -1.19 5.43
C ILE A 16 3.85 0.09 4.60
N GLU A 17 5.02 0.71 4.67
CA GLU A 17 5.34 1.91 3.89
C GLU A 17 5.46 1.61 2.40
N LEU A 18 6.00 0.43 2.04
CA LEU A 18 6.07 -0.03 0.65
C LEU A 18 4.67 -0.36 0.12
N GLY A 19 3.86 -1.07 0.90
CA GLY A 19 2.46 -1.34 0.57
C GLY A 19 1.64 -0.07 0.38
N PHE A 20 1.74 0.89 1.30
CA PHE A 20 1.08 2.19 1.13
C PHE A 20 1.62 2.98 -0.05
N SER A 21 2.91 2.87 -0.38
CA SER A 21 3.49 3.52 -1.54
C SER A 21 2.93 2.95 -2.85
N ALA A 22 2.75 1.63 -2.94
CA ALA A 22 2.10 0.97 -4.06
C ALA A 22 0.63 1.41 -4.20
N ILE A 23 -0.14 1.41 -3.11
CA ILE A 23 -1.54 1.89 -3.10
C ILE A 23 -1.61 3.35 -3.55
N LYS A 24 -0.75 4.24 -3.02
CA LYS A 24 -0.69 5.64 -3.43
C LYS A 24 -0.35 5.79 -4.92
N ALA A 25 0.56 4.97 -5.45
CA ALA A 25 0.89 4.98 -6.87
C ALA A 25 -0.32 4.56 -7.72
N HIS A 26 -1.04 3.51 -7.31
CA HIS A 26 -2.27 3.06 -7.98
C HIS A 26 -3.34 4.15 -8.00
N VAL A 27 -3.62 4.77 -6.85
CA VAL A 27 -4.59 5.87 -6.72
C VAL A 27 -4.19 7.06 -7.60
N ARG A 28 -2.89 7.40 -7.67
CA ARG A 28 -2.39 8.49 -8.53
C ARG A 28 -2.62 8.21 -10.01
N CYS A 29 -2.48 6.97 -10.46
CA CYS A 29 -2.77 6.58 -11.85
C CYS A 29 -4.27 6.72 -12.20
N HIS A 30 -5.15 6.60 -11.21
CA HIS A 30 -6.61 6.70 -11.35
C HIS A 30 -7.17 8.03 -10.81
N GLY A 31 -6.36 9.09 -10.78
CA GLY A 31 -6.72 10.36 -10.14
C GLY A 31 -7.91 11.10 -10.75
N ASN A 32 -8.41 10.68 -11.91
CA ASN A 32 -9.68 11.16 -12.48
C ASN A 32 -10.90 10.65 -11.69
N ILE A 33 -10.93 9.36 -11.32
CA ILE A 33 -12.02 8.74 -10.54
C ILE A 33 -12.09 9.37 -9.15
N VAL A 34 -10.93 9.50 -8.49
CA VAL A 34 -10.84 10.14 -7.16
C VAL A 34 -11.37 11.58 -7.20
N ARG A 35 -11.04 12.35 -8.24
CA ARG A 35 -11.51 13.73 -8.38
C ARG A 35 -13.01 13.81 -8.67
N ALA A 36 -13.55 12.88 -9.46
CA ALA A 36 -14.97 12.81 -9.74
C ALA A 36 -15.77 12.52 -8.46
N ALA A 37 -15.32 11.54 -7.67
CA ALA A 37 -15.97 11.21 -6.40
C ALA A 37 -15.94 12.36 -5.38
N MET A 38 -14.88 13.17 -5.34
CA MET A 38 -14.85 14.37 -4.47
C MET A 38 -15.90 15.44 -4.82
N SER A 39 -16.55 15.34 -5.99
CA SER A 39 -17.63 16.25 -6.41
C SER A 39 -19.03 15.66 -6.25
N GLU A 40 -19.12 14.39 -5.86
CA GLU A 40 -20.36 13.63 -5.69
C GLU A 40 -20.60 13.34 -4.21
N ASP A 41 -21.84 13.03 -3.84
CA ASP A 41 -22.21 12.65 -2.45
C ASP A 41 -22.04 11.13 -2.22
N ASP A 42 -21.74 10.38 -3.29
CA ASP A 42 -21.54 8.92 -3.29
C ASP A 42 -20.06 8.56 -3.45
N ASP A 43 -19.50 7.96 -2.41
CA ASP A 43 -18.09 7.55 -2.35
C ASP A 43 -17.85 6.11 -2.84
N THR A 44 -18.87 5.41 -3.36
CA THR A 44 -18.78 3.99 -3.73
C THR A 44 -17.61 3.70 -4.67
N ASP A 45 -17.40 4.54 -5.68
CA ASP A 45 -16.29 4.38 -6.64
C ASP A 45 -14.92 4.55 -6.00
N VAL A 46 -14.79 5.37 -4.94
CA VAL A 46 -13.56 5.50 -4.16
C VAL A 46 -13.26 4.21 -3.41
N TYR A 47 -14.28 3.62 -2.79
CA TYR A 47 -14.11 2.35 -2.07
C TYR A 47 -13.74 1.21 -3.01
N ILE A 48 -14.34 1.15 -4.20
CA ILE A 48 -13.98 0.17 -5.24
C ILE A 48 -12.52 0.37 -5.64
N LEU A 49 -12.10 1.59 -5.97
CA LEU A 49 -10.72 1.90 -6.36
C LEU A 49 -9.70 1.54 -5.26
N LEU A 50 -10.02 1.85 -3.99
CA LEU A 50 -9.16 1.49 -2.87
C LEU A 50 -9.07 -0.02 -2.68
N ASN A 51 -10.18 -0.74 -2.89
CA ASN A 51 -10.21 -2.19 -2.83
C ASN A 51 -9.33 -2.80 -3.93
N GLU A 52 -9.48 -2.33 -5.17
CA GLU A 52 -8.65 -2.74 -6.31
C GLU A 52 -7.17 -2.44 -6.06
N ALA A 53 -6.84 -1.27 -5.50
CA ALA A 53 -5.46 -0.92 -5.17
C ALA A 53 -4.86 -1.88 -4.14
N VAL A 54 -5.60 -2.23 -3.08
CA VAL A 54 -5.14 -3.19 -2.07
C VAL A 54 -4.94 -4.58 -2.68
N TRP A 55 -5.86 -5.04 -3.52
CA TRP A 55 -5.78 -6.36 -4.17
C TRP A 55 -4.85 -6.41 -5.38
N SER A 56 -4.31 -5.28 -5.82
CA SER A 56 -3.28 -5.22 -6.87
C SER A 56 -1.89 -5.63 -6.38
N ILE A 57 -1.69 -5.70 -5.06
CA ILE A 57 -0.45 -6.15 -4.44
C ILE A 57 -0.52 -7.67 -4.31
N ASP A 58 0.48 -8.36 -4.86
CA ASP A 58 0.55 -9.82 -4.79
C ASP A 58 1.56 -10.34 -3.75
N VAL A 59 1.71 -11.67 -3.70
CA VAL A 59 2.62 -12.33 -2.77
C VAL A 59 4.08 -12.05 -3.14
N ASP A 60 4.40 -11.90 -4.42
CA ASP A 60 5.77 -11.69 -4.89
C ASP A 60 6.22 -10.27 -4.55
N ASP A 61 5.34 -9.28 -4.67
CA ASP A 61 5.55 -7.92 -4.16
C ASP A 61 5.89 -7.93 -2.67
N ALA A 62 5.04 -8.59 -1.87
CA ALA A 62 5.21 -8.65 -0.42
C ALA A 62 6.51 -9.34 -0.01
N GLN A 63 6.89 -10.43 -0.68
CA GLN A 63 8.16 -11.13 -0.46
C GLN A 63 9.36 -10.26 -0.85
N GLY A 64 9.27 -9.58 -1.99
CA GLY A 64 10.28 -8.62 -2.44
C GLY A 64 10.53 -7.52 -1.41
N TRP A 65 9.45 -6.90 -0.92
CA TRP A 65 9.53 -5.86 0.11
C TRP A 65 10.07 -6.36 1.45
N TYR A 66 9.72 -7.61 1.83
CA TYR A 66 10.26 -8.22 3.04
C TYR A 66 11.79 -8.32 2.99
N SER A 67 12.33 -8.78 1.85
CA SER A 67 13.77 -8.84 1.64
C SER A 67 14.41 -7.45 1.55
N GLN A 68 13.74 -6.47 0.92
CA GLN A 68 14.22 -5.09 0.81
C GLN A 68 14.35 -4.41 2.18
N CYS A 69 13.40 -4.65 3.09
CA CYS A 69 13.45 -4.15 4.46
C CYS A 69 14.46 -4.92 5.35
N SER A 70 15.36 -5.72 4.74
CA SER A 70 16.39 -6.51 5.42
C SER A 70 15.85 -7.61 6.34
N TYR A 71 14.60 -8.04 6.16
CA TYR A 71 14.07 -9.21 6.84
C TYR A 71 14.38 -10.48 6.04
N SER A 72 14.80 -11.54 6.73
CA SER A 72 15.04 -12.85 6.13
C SER A 72 14.03 -13.87 6.62
N VAL A 73 13.57 -14.72 5.69
CA VAL A 73 12.83 -15.92 6.02
C VAL A 73 13.87 -17.00 6.33
N ASN A 74 14.11 -17.24 7.62
CA ASN A 74 14.88 -18.41 8.09
C ASN A 74 13.95 -19.60 8.29
#